data_AF-A0A849T2N9-F1
#
_entry.id   AF-A0A849T2N9-F1
#
_cell.length_a   1.000
_cell.length_b   1.000
_cell.length_c   1.000
_cell.angle_alpha   90.00
_cell.angle_beta   90.00
_cell.angle_gamma   90.00
#
_symmetry.space_group_name_H-M   'P 1'
#
loop_
_entity.id
_entity.type
_entity.pdbx_description
1 polymer ?
#
loop_
_entity_poly.entity_id
_entity_poly.type
_entity_poly.pdbx_seq_one_letter_code
_entity_poly.pdbx_strand_id
1 'polypeptide(L)'
;MSSDDFKQTLIHQYSEVIEEIIVESETVYRTQLDFAELDTKVRGLIQAARVDGLEENIIWDILERRVPDYYNFAMNNWIIGKIAA
;
A
#
# COMPACT_ATOMS: atom_id res chain seq x y z
N MET A 1 -4.45 26.22 -8.84
CA MET A 1 -4.18 24.77 -8.87
C MET A 1 -5.51 24.10 -9.10
N SER A 2 -5.65 23.27 -10.13
CA SER A 2 -6.91 22.55 -10.35
C SER A 2 -7.05 21.44 -9.31
N SER A 3 -8.28 20.96 -9.08
CA SER A 3 -8.52 19.81 -8.19
C SER A 3 -7.80 18.56 -8.69
N ASP A 4 -7.60 18.44 -10.00
CA ASP A 4 -6.91 17.31 -10.61
C ASP A 4 -5.39 17.38 -10.38
N ASP A 5 -4.80 18.58 -10.45
CA ASP A 5 -3.37 18.78 -10.14
C ASP A 5 -3.05 18.43 -8.68
N PHE A 6 -3.96 18.78 -7.76
CA PHE A 6 -3.82 18.43 -6.35
C PHE A 6 -3.89 16.91 -6.14
N LYS A 7 -4.87 16.24 -6.74
CA LYS A 7 -4.98 14.76 -6.67
C LYS A 7 -3.74 14.08 -7.24
N GLN A 8 -3.23 14.52 -8.39
CA GLN A 8 -2.02 13.93 -8.98
C GLN A 8 -0.79 14.12 -8.08
N THR A 9 -0.68 15.28 -7.44
CA THR A 9 0.40 15.53 -6.46
C THR A 9 0.28 14.59 -5.26
N LEU A 10 -0.92 14.42 -4.72
CA LEU A 10 -1.18 13.52 -3.60
C LEU A 10 -0.88 12.06 -3.95
N ILE A 11 -1.28 11.61 -5.15
CA ILE A 11 -0.97 10.27 -5.65
C ILE A 11 0.55 10.08 -5.76
N HIS A 12 1.27 11.08 -6.26
CA HIS A 12 2.73 11.01 -6.36
C HIS A 12 3.39 10.87 -4.98
N GLN A 13 2.97 11.67 -4.00
CA GLN A 13 3.47 11.58 -2.63
C GLN A 13 3.23 10.19 -2.02
N TYR A 14 2.02 9.64 -2.18
CA TYR A 14 1.72 8.30 -1.68
C TYR A 14 2.51 7.22 -2.44
N SER A 15 2.80 7.40 -3.73
CA SER A 15 3.68 6.50 -4.47
C SER A 15 5.10 6.49 -3.89
N GLU A 16 5.65 7.64 -3.50
CA GLU A 16 6.97 7.72 -2.87
C GLU A 16 6.99 7.02 -1.51
N VAL A 17 5.96 7.26 -0.68
CA VAL A 17 5.82 6.59 0.63
C VAL A 17 5.66 5.08 0.46
N ILE A 18 4.94 4.61 -0.57
CA ILE A 18 4.81 3.18 -0.87
C ILE A 18 6.18 2.57 -1.18
N GLU A 19 7.02 3.22 -1.99
CA GLU A 19 8.38 2.73 -2.25
C GLU A 19 9.21 2.64 -0.97
N GLU A 20 9.10 3.65 -0.09
CA GLU A 20 9.82 3.66 1.19
C GLU A 20 9.41 2.47 2.05
N ILE A 21 8.11 2.24 2.27
CA ILE A 21 7.66 1.13 3.13
C ILE A 21 7.99 -0.24 2.52
N ILE A 22 8.05 -0.37 1.19
CA ILE A 22 8.49 -1.60 0.53
C ILE A 22 9.96 -1.85 0.88
N VAL A 23 10.83 -0.86 0.67
CA VAL A 23 12.27 -0.97 0.95
C VAL A 23 12.54 -1.21 2.43
N GLU A 24 11.80 -0.56 3.33
CA GLU A 24 11.95 -0.80 4.76
C GLU A 24 11.50 -2.18 5.21
N SER A 25 10.56 -2.80 4.49
CA SER A 25 10.07 -4.15 4.78
C SER A 25 10.93 -5.23 4.13
N GLU A 26 11.96 -4.85 3.38
CA GLU A 26 12.97 -5.77 2.88
C GLU A 26 13.92 -6.18 4.01
N THR A 27 14.24 -7.46 4.09
CA THR A 27 15.26 -7.99 5.00
C THR A 27 16.62 -7.29 4.82
N VAL A 28 17.52 -7.42 5.80
CA VAL A 28 18.86 -6.76 5.84
C VAL A 28 19.67 -6.92 4.54
N TYR A 29 19.42 -7.95 3.74
CA TYR A 29 20.08 -8.21 2.45
C TYR A 29 19.20 -7.99 1.21
N ARG A 30 17.97 -7.49 1.37
CA ARG A 30 16.96 -7.28 0.31
C ARG A 30 16.63 -8.53 -0.50
N THR A 31 16.82 -9.70 0.10
CA THR A 31 16.58 -10.99 -0.56
C THR A 31 15.17 -11.50 -0.35
N GLN A 32 14.49 -11.02 0.69
CA GLN A 32 13.12 -11.37 1.04
C GLN A 32 12.40 -10.14 1.59
N LEU A 33 11.13 -10.01 1.23
CA LEU A 33 10.22 -9.00 1.74
C LEU A 33 9.41 -9.61 2.88
N ASP A 34 9.42 -8.97 4.05
CA ASP A 34 8.57 -9.36 5.17
C ASP A 34 7.14 -8.87 4.92
N PHE A 35 6.27 -9.78 4.47
CA PHE A 35 4.89 -9.44 4.15
C PHE A 35 4.06 -9.06 5.39
N ALA A 36 4.43 -9.53 6.59
CA ALA A 36 3.70 -9.17 7.80
C ALA A 36 4.05 -7.74 8.25
N GLU A 37 5.32 -7.36 8.15
CA GLU A 37 5.75 -5.98 8.36
C GLU A 37 5.14 -5.05 7.32
N LEU A 38 5.22 -5.41 6.04
CA LEU A 38 4.64 -4.63 4.95
C LEU A 38 3.12 -4.46 5.11
N ASP A 39 2.39 -5.53 5.49
CA ASP A 39 0.94 -5.45 5.72
C ASP A 39 0.59 -4.46 6.84
N THR A 40 1.38 -4.43 7.91
CA THR A 40 1.18 -3.51 9.02
C THR A 40 1.34 -2.06 8.55
N LYS A 41 2.40 -1.77 7.78
CA LYS A 41 2.67 -0.43 7.23
C LYS A 41 1.62 0.00 6.21
N VAL A 42 1.23 -0.89 5.29
CA VAL A 42 0.19 -0.63 4.28
C VAL A 42 -1.15 -0.31 4.93
N ARG A 43 -1.55 -1.02 5.99
CA ARG A 43 -2.79 -0.70 6.72
C ARG A 43 -2.75 0.69 7.35
N GLY A 44 -1.61 1.10 7.90
CA GLY A 44 -1.40 2.45 8.41
C GLY A 44 -1.50 3.50 7.29
N LEU A 45 -0.88 3.21 6.14
CA LEU A 45 -0.92 4.08 4.96
C LEU A 45 -2.35 4.27 4.42
N ILE A 46 -3.15 3.20 4.36
CA ILE A 46 -4.55 3.26 3.92
C ILE A 46 -5.38 4.12 4.87
N GLN A 47 -5.12 4.04 6.18
CA GLN A 47 -5.80 4.91 7.15
C GLN A 47 -5.45 6.39 6.94
N ALA A 48 -4.17 6.70 6.70
CA ALA A 48 -3.74 8.07 6.39
C ALA A 48 -4.35 8.57 5.07
N ALA A 49 -4.34 7.75 4.02
CA ALA A 49 -4.90 8.07 2.70
C ALA A 49 -6.38 8.47 2.80
N ARG A 50 -7.15 7.73 3.60
CA ARG A 50 -8.57 8.03 3.85
C ARG A 50 -8.79 9.38 4.53
N VAL A 51 -7.91 9.78 5.47
CA VAL A 51 -7.98 11.08 6.14
C VAL A 51 -7.66 12.22 5.15
N ASP A 52 -6.70 11.99 4.26
CA ASP A 52 -6.31 12.96 3.23
C ASP A 52 -7.29 13.02 2.04
N GLY A 53 -8.31 12.14 2.02
CA GLY A 53 -9.32 12.07 0.97
C GLY A 53 -8.86 11.34 -0.30
N LEU A 54 -7.82 10.51 -0.20
CA LEU A 54 -7.35 9.63 -1.25
C LEU A 54 -8.09 8.28 -1.19
N GLU A 55 -8.55 7.81 -2.34
CA GLU A 55 -9.28 6.55 -2.45
C GLU A 55 -8.34 5.36 -2.24
N GLU A 56 -8.75 4.40 -1.43
CA GLU A 56 -7.92 3.25 -1.05
C GLU A 56 -7.52 2.37 -2.25
N ASN A 57 -8.37 2.27 -3.27
CA ASN A 57 -8.06 1.52 -4.49
C ASN A 57 -6.81 2.06 -5.20
N ILE A 58 -6.51 3.35 -5.09
CA ILE A 58 -5.30 3.94 -5.68
C ILE A 58 -4.05 3.34 -5.02
N ILE A 59 -4.06 3.15 -3.71
CA ILE A 59 -2.96 2.53 -2.97
C ILE A 59 -2.79 1.07 -3.42
N TRP A 60 -3.89 0.34 -3.52
CA TRP A 60 -3.88 -1.05 -3.97
C TRP A 60 -3.42 -1.21 -5.43
N ASP A 61 -3.81 -0.31 -6.33
CA ASP A 61 -3.38 -0.30 -7.74
C ASP A 61 -1.87 -0.08 -7.86
N ILE A 62 -1.28 0.76 -7.00
CA ILE A 62 0.18 0.95 -6.95
C ILE A 62 0.84 -0.32 -6.42
N LEU A 63 0.35 -0.90 -5.33
CA LEU A 63 0.90 -2.11 -4.73
C LEU A 63 0.80 -3.33 -5.66
N GLU A 64 -0.30 -3.50 -6.39
CA GLU A 64 -0.47 -4.55 -7.40
C GLU A 64 0.64 -4.49 -8.46
N ARG A 65 1.01 -3.28 -8.89
CA ARG A 65 2.05 -3.06 -9.91
C ARG A 65 3.46 -3.20 -9.36
N ARG A 66 3.69 -2.79 -8.11
CA ARG A 66 5.04 -2.72 -7.52
C ARG A 66 5.46 -4.02 -6.85
N VAL A 67 4.55 -4.65 -6.11
CA VAL A 67 4.80 -5.91 -5.39
C VAL A 67 3.60 -6.85 -5.56
N PRO A 68 3.43 -7.47 -6.74
CA PRO A 68 2.27 -8.32 -7.03
C PRO A 68 2.10 -9.47 -6.03
N ASP A 69 3.19 -10.05 -5.52
CA ASP A 69 3.15 -11.16 -4.57
C ASP A 69 2.55 -10.74 -3.22
N TYR A 70 2.93 -9.55 -2.74
CA TYR A 70 2.33 -8.98 -1.53
C TYR A 70 0.85 -8.63 -1.76
N TYR A 71 0.50 -8.02 -2.90
CA TYR A 71 -0.89 -7.72 -3.24
C TYR A 71 -1.75 -9.00 -3.19
N ASN A 72 -1.29 -10.08 -3.82
CA ASN A 72 -1.98 -11.36 -3.81
C ASN A 72 -2.10 -11.94 -2.39
N PHE A 73 -1.04 -11.85 -1.58
CA PHE A 73 -1.07 -12.25 -0.17
C PHE A 73 -2.14 -11.46 0.62
N ALA A 74 -2.15 -10.13 0.50
CA ALA A 74 -3.06 -9.24 1.21
C ALA A 74 -4.53 -9.48 0.82
N MET A 75 -4.81 -9.62 -0.48
CA MET A 75 -6.16 -9.87 -0.98
C MET A 75 -6.72 -11.23 -0.54
N ASN A 76 -5.88 -12.27 -0.53
CA ASN A 76 -6.28 -13.59 -0.03
C ASN A 76 -6.58 -13.57 1.48
N ASN A 77 -5.78 -12.86 2.28
CA ASN A 77 -6.02 -12.71 3.71
C ASN A 77 -7.29 -11.89 4.01
N TRP A 78 -7.59 -10.88 3.19
CA TRP A 78 -8.81 -10.09 3.34
C TRP A 78 -10.07 -10.91 3.08
N ILE A 79 -10.04 -11.81 2.09
CA ILE A 79 -11.14 -12.74 1.80
C ILE A 79 -11.36 -13.70 2.97
N ILE A 80 -10.29 -14.27 3.54
CA ILE A 80 -10.38 -15.18 4.70
C ILE A 80 -10.95 -14.46 5.92
N GLY A 81 -10.54 -13.22 6.18
CA GLY A 81 -11.05 -12.40 7.27
C GLY A 81 -12.54 -12.07 7.17
N LYS A 82 -13.10 -12.00 5.95
CA LYS A 82 -14.55 -11.81 5.73
C LYS A 82 -15.38 -13.09 5.92
N ILE A 83 -14.79 -14.27 5.74
CA ILE A 83 -15.49 -15.55 5.92
C ILE A 83 -15.52 -15.95 7.40
N ALA A 84 -14.54 -15.51 8.19
CA ALA A 84 -14.43 -15.81 9.61
C ALA A 84 -15.15 -14.82 10.56
N ALA A 85 -15.80 -13.78 10.03
CA ALA A 85 -16.47 -12.72 10.79
C ALA A 85 -18.00 -12.82 10.72
#